data_AF-A0A084VI83-F1
#
_entry.id   AF-A0A084VI83-F1
#
_cell.length_a   1.000
_cell.length_b   1.000
_cell.length_c   1.000
_cell.angle_alpha   90.00
_cell.angle_beta   90.00
_cell.angle_gamma   90.00
#
_symmetry.space_group_name_H-M   'P 1'
#
loop_
_entity.id
_entity.type
_entity.pdbx_description
1 polymer ?
#
loop_
_entity_poly.entity_id
_entity_poly.type
_entity_poly.pdbx_seq_one_letter_code
_entity_poly.pdbx_strand_id
1 'polypeptide(L)'
;MTLKIDFTPEFAADQLTGDFFWVKSTTDIPLLPDKDACKRTTCPTEEGKKQTYELNFLIKNTFIPTLYDIKWKLTSVNGDTCCLIVQGNIVDQSKRT
;
A
#
# COMPACT_ATOMS: atom_id res chain seq x y z
N MET A 1 -6.00 -10.17 -7.08
CA MET A 1 -6.33 -8.76 -7.34
C MET A 1 -5.01 -7.99 -7.36
N THR A 2 -4.86 -7.03 -8.26
CA THR A 2 -3.62 -6.24 -8.37
C THR A 2 -3.95 -4.77 -8.08
N LEU A 3 -3.20 -4.16 -7.17
CA LEU A 3 -3.26 -2.73 -6.88
C LEU A 3 -2.03 -2.07 -7.50
N LYS A 4 -2.25 -1.01 -8.27
CA LYS A 4 -1.19 -0.18 -8.84
C LYS A 4 -1.38 1.24 -8.35
N ILE A 5 -0.32 1.81 -7.79
CA ILE A 5 -0.29 3.19 -7.30
C ILE A 5 0.83 3.90 -8.05
N ASP A 6 0.47 4.88 -8.86
CA ASP A 6 1.43 5.80 -9.46
C ASP A 6 1.78 6.88 -8.44
N PHE A 7 3.06 7.09 -8.19
CA PHE A 7 3.54 8.11 -7.27
C PHE A 7 4.81 8.79 -7.79
N THR A 8 5.08 9.99 -7.29
CA THR A 8 6.30 10.74 -7.58
C THR A 8 6.90 11.11 -6.23
N PRO A 9 8.02 10.48 -5.82
CA PRO A 9 8.64 10.78 -4.54
C PRO A 9 9.34 12.14 -4.57
N GLU A 10 9.30 12.85 -3.45
CA GLU A 10 10.02 14.13 -3.23
C GLU A 10 11.38 13.89 -2.55
N PHE A 11 11.87 12.65 -2.60
CA PHE A 11 13.13 12.24 -1.98
C PHE A 11 13.77 11.13 -2.80
N ALA A 12 15.09 11.00 -2.68
CA ALA A 12 15.84 9.86 -3.21
C ALA A 12 16.17 8.87 -2.08
N ALA A 13 16.07 7.57 -2.37
CA ALA A 13 16.36 6.53 -1.39
C ALA A 13 16.71 5.19 -2.05
N ASP A 14 17.78 4.56 -1.56
CA ASP A 14 18.22 3.23 -2.02
C ASP A 14 17.33 2.09 -1.52
N GLN A 15 16.71 2.29 -0.35
CA GLN A 15 15.81 1.33 0.26
C GLN A 15 14.54 2.02 0.72
N LEU A 16 13.42 1.31 0.55
CA LEU A 16 12.10 1.75 0.96
C LEU A 16 11.41 0.68 1.79
N THR A 17 10.74 1.13 2.84
CA THR A 17 9.77 0.33 3.59
C THR A 17 8.37 0.74 3.16
N GLY A 18 7.55 -0.23 2.74
CA GLY A 18 6.18 -0.03 2.31
C GLY A 18 5.19 -0.70 3.25
N ASP A 19 4.40 0.12 3.94
CA ASP A 19 3.33 -0.34 4.81
C ASP A 19 1.96 -0.17 4.14
N PHE A 20 1.09 -1.15 4.37
CA PHE A 20 -0.32 -1.10 4.04
C PHE A 20 -1.13 -1.34 5.31
N PHE A 21 -1.96 -0.37 5.68
CA PHE A 21 -2.80 -0.44 6.85
C PHE A 21 -4.28 -0.31 6.47
N TRP A 22 -5.14 -0.99 7.22
CA TRP A 22 -6.54 -0.61 7.32
C TRP A 22 -6.69 0.35 8.49
N VAL A 23 -7.06 1.58 8.18
CA VAL A 23 -7.32 2.62 9.16
C VAL A 23 -8.62 2.28 9.89
N LYS A 24 -8.55 2.17 11.22
CA LYS A 24 -9.72 2.11 12.09
C LYS A 24 -9.67 3.27 13.08
N SER A 25 -10.82 3.60 13.66
CA SER A 25 -10.95 4.67 14.65
C SER A 25 -10.01 4.53 15.85
N THR A 26 -9.63 3.31 16.23
CA THR A 26 -8.75 3.06 17.39
C THR A 26 -7.29 2.82 17.03
N THR A 27 -7.00 2.10 15.93
CA THR A 27 -5.64 1.67 15.57
C THR A 27 -5.53 1.25 14.10
N ASP A 28 -4.42 1.58 13.45
CA ASP A 28 -4.07 1.12 12.10
C ASP A 28 -3.72 -0.38 12.12
N ILE A 29 -4.44 -1.21 11.36
CA ILE A 29 -4.20 -2.66 11.27
C ILE A 29 -3.33 -2.97 10.06
N PRO A 30 -2.13 -3.57 10.20
CA PRO A 30 -1.30 -3.94 9.06
C PRO A 30 -1.96 -5.04 8.22
N LEU A 31 -2.01 -4.82 6.91
CA LEU A 31 -2.63 -5.73 5.94
C LEU A 31 -1.63 -6.66 5.26
N LEU A 32 -0.34 -6.31 5.27
CA LEU A 32 0.74 -7.07 4.63
C LEU A 32 1.90 -7.32 5.61
N PRO A 33 2.46 -8.54 5.62
CA PRO A 33 3.63 -8.84 6.44
C PRO A 33 4.94 -8.38 5.79
N ASP A 34 5.04 -8.43 4.46
CA ASP A 34 6.25 -8.01 3.73
C ASP A 34 6.23 -6.51 3.50
N LYS A 35 7.22 -5.84 4.10
CA LYS A 35 7.40 -4.40 4.07
C LYS A 35 8.48 -3.94 3.10
N ASP A 36 9.16 -4.85 2.40
CA ASP A 36 10.15 -4.47 1.41
C ASP A 36 9.43 -3.87 0.19
N ALA A 37 9.45 -2.54 0.09
CA ALA A 37 8.81 -1.83 -1.01
C ALA A 37 9.58 -1.97 -2.32
N CYS A 38 10.90 -2.24 -2.27
CA CYS A 38 11.73 -2.40 -3.46
C CYS A 38 11.42 -3.69 -4.25
N LYS A 39 10.65 -4.62 -3.66
CA LYS A 39 10.07 -5.76 -4.40
C LYS A 39 8.86 -5.37 -5.27
N ARG A 40 8.30 -4.19 -5.05
CA ARG A 40 7.00 -3.75 -5.60
C ARG A 40 7.12 -2.46 -6.41
N THR A 41 8.23 -1.76 -6.30
CA THR A 41 8.57 -0.59 -7.10
C THR A 41 10.08 -0.58 -7.35
N THR A 42 10.55 0.23 -8.30
CA THR A 42 11.97 0.33 -8.62
C THR A 42 12.72 1.05 -7.49
N CYS A 43 13.86 0.49 -7.09
CA CYS A 43 14.84 1.13 -6.21
C CYS A 43 16.22 1.15 -6.91
N PRO A 44 17.08 2.17 -6.68
CA PRO A 44 16.83 3.35 -5.85
C PRO A 44 15.71 4.23 -6.43
N THR A 45 15.00 4.91 -5.55
CA THR A 45 14.02 5.93 -5.94
C THR A 45 14.74 7.25 -6.18
N GLU A 46 14.28 7.97 -7.20
CA GLU A 46 14.83 9.26 -7.59
C GLU A 46 13.78 10.34 -7.34
N GLU A 47 14.20 11.44 -6.72
CA GLU A 47 13.34 12.60 -6.49
C GLU A 47 12.76 13.13 -7.80
N GLY A 48 11.45 13.43 -7.80
CA GLY A 48 10.74 13.98 -8.95
C GLY A 48 10.46 12.97 -10.07
N LYS A 49 10.89 11.71 -9.94
CA LYS A 49 10.68 10.68 -10.96
C LYS A 49 9.44 9.87 -10.69
N LYS A 50 8.47 9.95 -11.60
CA LYS A 50 7.25 9.14 -11.52
C LYS A 50 7.62 7.64 -11.57
N GLN A 51 7.05 6.87 -10.66
CA GLN A 51 7.18 5.42 -10.61
C GLN A 51 5.88 4.77 -10.14
N THR A 52 5.75 3.47 -10.41
CA THR A 52 4.55 2.70 -10.06
C THR A 52 4.90 1.71 -8.95
N TYR A 53 4.04 1.66 -7.94
CA TYR A 53 4.04 0.64 -6.92
C TYR A 53 2.99 -0.41 -7.27
N GLU A 54 3.41 -1.65 -7.51
CA GLU A 54 2.53 -2.75 -7.89
C GLU A 54 2.51 -3.83 -6.81
N LEU A 55 1.29 -4.16 -6.37
CA LEU A 55 1.06 -5.15 -5.34
C LEU A 55 -0.02 -6.13 -5.76
N ASN A 56 0.32 -7.40 -5.72
CA ASN A 56 -0.64 -8.48 -5.86
C ASN A 56 -1.22 -8.84 -4.49
N PHE A 57 -2.50 -8.52 -4.30
CA PHE A 57 -3.26 -8.91 -3.13
C PHE A 57 -4.10 -10.15 -3.42
N LEU A 58 -3.94 -11.17 -2.56
CA LEU A 58 -4.91 -12.24 -2.43
C LEU A 58 -5.89 -11.84 -1.35
N ILE A 59 -7.15 -11.59 -1.72
CA ILE A 59 -8.22 -11.38 -0.76
C ILE A 59 -8.42 -12.72 -0.05
N LYS A 60 -7.87 -12.82 1.16
CA LYS A 60 -8.06 -13.99 2.02
C LYS A 60 -9.44 -13.93 2.66
N ASN A 61 -9.98 -15.08 3.04
CA ASN A 61 -11.27 -15.17 3.76
C ASN A 61 -11.31 -14.42 5.09
N THR A 62 -10.15 -13.98 5.61
CA THR A 62 -10.04 -13.10 6.78
C THR A 62 -10.46 -11.66 6.51
N PHE A 63 -10.53 -11.23 5.24
CA PHE A 63 -11.06 -9.93 4.87
C PHE A 63 -12.59 -10.00 4.90
N ILE A 64 -13.19 -9.23 5.81
CA ILE A 64 -14.64 -9.12 5.96
C ILE A 64 -15.18 -8.21 4.86
N PRO A 65 -16.32 -8.52 4.22
CA PRO A 65 -16.93 -7.61 3.25
C PRO A 65 -17.38 -6.31 3.91
N THR A 66 -16.60 -5.23 3.73
CA THR A 66 -16.87 -3.90 4.31
C THR A 66 -16.06 -2.83 3.58
N LEU A 67 -16.22 -1.57 3.98
CA LEU A 67 -15.42 -0.45 3.51
C LEU A 67 -14.10 -0.41 4.27
N TYR A 68 -13.00 -0.42 3.52
CA TYR A 68 -11.65 -0.32 4.03
C TYR A 68 -11.04 1.02 3.64
N ASP A 69 -10.66 1.81 4.64
CA ASP A 69 -9.75 2.93 4.44
C ASP A 69 -8.32 2.38 4.43
N ILE A 70 -7.78 2.17 3.24
CA ILE A 70 -6.46 1.59 3.05
C ILE A 70 -5.44 2.74 3.02
N LYS A 71 -4.59 2.78 4.04
CA LYS A 71 -3.46 3.70 4.12
C LYS A 71 -2.20 3.00 3.63
N TRP A 72 -1.68 3.50 2.52
CA TRP A 72 -0.38 3.15 2.00
C TRP A 72 0.64 4.18 2.45
N LYS A 73 1.78 3.70 2.97
CA LYS A 73 2.89 4.55 3.41
C LYS A 73 4.21 3.98 2.91
N LEU A 74 5.01 4.81 2.27
CA LEU A 74 6.42 4.57 2.02
C LEU A 74 7.26 5.34 3.03
N THR A 75 8.33 4.71 3.50
CA THR A 75 9.33 5.31 4.39
C THR A 75 10.72 5.04 3.85
N SER A 76 11.53 6.09 3.69
CA SER A 76 12.95 6.00 3.32
C SER A 76 13.80 5.63 4.53
N VAL A 77 15.03 5.18 4.27
CA VAL A 77 16.04 4.97 5.33
C VAL A 77 16.42 6.24 6.07
N ASN A 78 16.22 7.40 5.45
CA ASN A 78 16.52 8.71 6.03
C ASN A 78 15.34 9.26 6.87
N GLY A 79 14.19 8.57 6.86
CA GLY A 79 13.00 8.96 7.61
C GLY A 79 11.98 9.75 6.80
N ASP A 80 12.24 10.04 5.52
CA ASP A 80 11.28 10.68 4.62
C ASP A 80 10.11 9.74 4.35
N THR A 81 8.90 10.30 4.20
CA THR A 81 7.70 9.48 4.01
C THR A 81 6.81 10.00 2.89
N CYS A 82 6.25 9.08 2.11
CA CYS A 82 5.19 9.35 1.15
C CYS A 82 3.94 8.56 1.60
N CYS A 83 2.76 9.20 1.61
CA CYS A 83 1.53 8.58 2.10
C CYS A 83 0.36 8.82 1.15
N LEU A 84 -0.46 7.79 0.94
CA LEU A 84 -1.74 7.86 0.24
C LEU A 84 -2.78 7.09 1.05
N ILE A 85 -3.98 7.64 1.20
CA ILE A 85 -5.13 6.92 1.75
C ILE A 85 -6.15 6.75 0.63
N VAL A 86 -6.55 5.51 0.37
CA VAL A 86 -7.56 5.15 -0.63
C VAL A 86 -8.68 4.35 0.03
N GLN A 87 -9.92 4.62 -0.36
CA GLN A 87 -11.06 3.85 0.10
C GLN A 87 -11.33 2.69 -0.86
N GLY A 88 -11.38 1.47 -0.33
CA GLY A 88 -11.70 0.26 -1.10
C GLY A 88 -12.89 -0.47 -0.49
N ASN A 89 -13.86 -0.85 -1.31
CA ASN A 89 -14.97 -1.70 -0.88
C ASN A 89 -14.66 -3.17 -1.26
N ILE A 90 -14.62 -4.06 -0.28
CA ILE A 90 -14.52 -5.50 -0.53
C ILE A 90 -15.93 -6.08 -0.50
N VAL A 91 -16.37 -6.62 -1.64
CA VAL A 91 -17.69 -7.25 -1.78
C VAL A 91 -17.54 -8.77 -1.89
N ASP A 92 -18.42 -9.49 -1.19
CA ASP A 92 -18.53 -10.94 -1.33
C ASP A 92 -19.27 -11.27 -2.64
N GLN A 93 -18.61 -12.01 -3.53
CA GLN A 93 -19.22 -12.42 -4.79
C GLN A 93 -20.26 -13.54 -4.64
N SER A 94 -20.29 -14.26 -3.51
CA SER A 94 -21.23 -15.37 -3.28
C SER A 94 -22.68 -14.93 -3.02
N LYS A 95 -22.91 -13.65 -2.70
CA LYS A 95 -24.24 -13.09 -2.43
C LYS A 95 -24.88 -12.38 -3.63
N ARG A 96 -24.31 -12.52 -4.84
CA ARG A 96 -24.79 -11.82 -6.05
C ARG A 96 -25.77 -12.64 -6.92
N THR A 97 -26.32 -13.73 -6.39
CA THR A 97 -27.40 -14.53 -6.97
C THR A 97 -28.75 -14.18 -6.36
#